data_AF-A0A7K3SAD8-F1
#
_entry.id   AF-A0A7K3SAD8-F1
#
_cell.length_a   1.000
_cell.length_b   1.000
_cell.length_c   1.000
_cell.angle_alpha   90.00
_cell.angle_beta   90.00
_cell.angle_gamma   90.00
#
_symmetry.space_group_name_H-M   'P 1'
#
loop_
_entity.id
_entity.type
_entity.pdbx_description
1 polymer ?
#
loop_
_entity_poly.entity_id
_entity_poly.type
_entity_poly.pdbx_seq_one_letter_code
_entity_poly.pdbx_strand_id
1 'polypeptide(L)'
;MRRNPAPAELEPVEAFCNTATLLHGEDEFARPGTAGGWLRAHGYPETVAPAELAALAEARETVRAYLAERTSPEALDALNRLIRSVAGAPAVRPDG
;
A
#
# COMPACT_ATOMS: atom_id res chain seq x y z
N MET A 1 -15.56 -1.06 -20.26
CA MET A 1 -14.80 0.21 -20.25
C MET A 1 -13.33 -0.17 -20.07
N ARG A 2 -12.43 0.20 -20.99
CA ARG A 2 -11.00 -0.08 -20.84
C ARG A 2 -10.43 0.93 -19.85
N ARG A 3 -9.93 0.47 -18.71
CA ARG A 3 -9.25 1.34 -17.74
C ARG A 3 -7.85 1.63 -18.30
N ASN A 4 -7.45 2.90 -18.37
CA ASN A 4 -6.04 3.18 -18.66
C ASN A 4 -5.20 2.65 -17.50
N PRO A 5 -4.06 2.00 -17.80
CA PRO A 5 -3.13 1.62 -16.75
C PRO A 5 -2.71 2.85 -15.95
N ALA A 6 -2.29 2.65 -14.71
CA ALA A 6 -1.66 3.72 -13.97
C ALA A 6 -0.45 4.27 -14.77
N PRO A 7 -0.16 5.57 -14.68
CA PRO A 7 1.15 6.10 -15.10
C PRO A 7 2.26 5.24 -14.47
N ALA A 8 3.40 5.08 -15.18
CA ALA A 8 4.46 4.17 -14.75
C ALA A 8 4.97 4.47 -13.33
N GLU A 9 4.99 5.74 -12.94
CA GLU A 9 5.39 6.19 -11.60
C GLU A 9 4.43 5.69 -10.49
N LEU A 10 3.20 5.34 -10.85
CA LEU A 10 2.15 4.86 -9.95
C LEU A 10 1.89 3.35 -10.07
N GLU A 11 2.63 2.64 -10.93
CA GLU A 11 2.55 1.17 -11.03
C GLU A 11 2.76 0.47 -9.67
N PRO A 12 3.71 0.88 -8.80
CA PRO A 12 3.86 0.25 -7.49
C PRO A 12 2.63 0.43 -6.58
N VAL A 13 1.95 1.57 -6.69
CA VAL A 13 0.72 1.84 -5.93
C VAL A 13 -0.42 0.97 -6.44
N GLU A 14 -0.55 0.84 -7.76
CA GLU A 14 -1.54 -0.06 -8.37
C GLU A 14 -1.29 -1.52 -8.01
N ALA A 15 -0.05 -2.00 -8.13
CA ALA A 15 0.35 -3.36 -7.75
C ALA A 15 0.08 -3.65 -6.27
N PHE A 16 0.44 -2.72 -5.38
CA PHE A 16 0.16 -2.82 -3.95
C PHE A 16 -1.35 -2.86 -3.67
N CYS A 17 -2.11 -1.96 -4.28
CA CYS A 17 -3.57 -1.96 -4.21
C CYS A 17 -4.21 -3.17 -4.89
N ASN A 18 -3.50 -4.01 -5.64
CA ASN A 18 -4.04 -5.22 -6.27
C ASN A 18 -3.64 -6.50 -5.53
N THR A 19 -2.91 -6.41 -4.42
CA THR A 19 -2.60 -7.56 -3.55
C THR A 19 -3.83 -8.21 -2.92
N ALA A 20 -5.02 -7.60 -3.02
CA ALA A 20 -6.26 -8.29 -2.67
C ALA A 20 -7.32 -8.13 -3.75
N THR A 21 -7.88 -9.23 -4.20
CA THR A 21 -9.07 -9.26 -5.05
C THR A 21 -10.17 -9.95 -4.27
N LEU A 22 -10.88 -9.20 -3.42
CA LEU A 22 -11.84 -9.75 -2.47
C LEU A 22 -12.99 -10.53 -3.14
N LEU A 23 -13.38 -10.13 -4.36
CA LEU A 23 -14.36 -10.87 -5.18
C LEU A 23 -13.91 -12.29 -5.54
N HIS A 24 -12.60 -12.56 -5.50
CA HIS A 24 -11.99 -13.86 -5.77
C HIS A 24 -11.43 -14.52 -4.50
N GLY A 25 -11.60 -13.90 -3.33
CA GLY A 25 -11.05 -14.38 -2.07
C GLY A 25 -9.51 -14.35 -2.02
N GLU A 26 -8.88 -13.59 -2.91
CA GLU A 26 -7.43 -13.44 -2.99
C GLU A 26 -6.98 -12.30 -2.10
N ASP A 27 -6.01 -12.56 -1.22
CA ASP A 27 -5.31 -11.54 -0.44
C ASP A 27 -3.89 -12.03 -0.11
N GLU A 28 -2.89 -11.41 -0.74
CA GLU A 28 -1.48 -11.72 -0.53
C GLU A 28 -1.06 -11.48 0.92
N PHE A 29 -1.70 -10.54 1.63
CA PHE A 29 -1.37 -10.21 3.03
C PHE A 29 -2.17 -11.02 4.06
N ALA A 30 -3.03 -11.95 3.62
CA ALA A 30 -3.77 -12.83 4.54
C ALA A 30 -2.86 -13.85 5.26
N ARG A 31 -1.68 -14.17 4.70
CA ARG A 31 -0.75 -15.15 5.28
C ARG A 31 0.71 -14.68 5.13
N PRO A 32 1.60 -15.01 6.09
CA PRO A 32 3.00 -14.63 6.00
C PRO A 32 3.70 -15.12 4.72
N GLY A 33 3.41 -16.35 4.28
CA GLY A 33 4.08 -16.94 3.11
C GLY A 33 3.72 -16.27 1.78
N THR A 34 2.44 -15.90 1.59
CA THR A 34 1.99 -15.19 0.38
C THR A 34 2.52 -13.76 0.37
N ALA A 35 2.48 -13.10 1.53
CA ALA A 35 2.98 -11.73 1.68
C ALA A 35 4.48 -11.65 1.40
N GLY A 36 5.26 -12.57 1.99
CA GLY A 36 6.69 -12.66 1.76
C GLY A 36 7.02 -12.95 0.29
N GLY A 37 6.23 -13.81 -0.36
CA GLY A 37 6.33 -14.07 -1.80
C GLY A 37 6.14 -12.82 -2.66
N TRP A 38 5.09 -12.05 -2.36
CA TRP A 38 4.81 -10.79 -3.06
C TRP A 38 5.90 -9.74 -2.80
N LEU A 39 6.32 -9.57 -1.54
CA LEU A 39 7.36 -8.61 -1.16
C LEU A 39 8.69 -8.89 -1.85
N ARG A 40 9.12 -10.16 -1.85
CA ARG A 40 10.33 -10.59 -2.56
C ARG A 40 10.25 -10.33 -4.06
N ALA A 41 9.09 -10.60 -4.67
CA ALA A 41 8.89 -10.34 -6.11
C ALA A 41 9.00 -8.84 -6.46
N HIS A 42 8.77 -7.95 -5.50
CA HIS A 42 8.86 -6.49 -5.65
C HIS A 42 10.15 -5.89 -5.04
N GLY A 43 11.13 -6.73 -4.66
CA GLY A 43 12.43 -6.28 -4.16
C GLY A 43 12.48 -5.87 -2.69
N TYR A 44 11.46 -6.22 -1.90
CA TYR A 44 11.39 -5.98 -0.46
C TYR A 44 11.81 -7.21 0.37
N PRO A 45 12.14 -7.05 1.66
CA PRO A 45 12.39 -8.17 2.56
C PRO A 45 11.19 -9.14 2.65
N GLU A 46 11.45 -10.43 2.53
CA GLU A 46 10.42 -11.49 2.54
C GLU A 46 9.85 -11.77 3.94
N THR A 47 10.61 -11.49 4.99
CA THR A 47 10.21 -11.80 6.37
C THR A 47 9.31 -10.70 6.91
N VAL A 48 8.09 -11.08 7.30
CA VAL A 48 7.06 -10.18 7.84
C VAL A 48 6.52 -10.78 9.13
N ALA A 49 6.61 -10.04 10.23
CA ALA A 49 5.96 -10.39 11.49
C ALA A 49 4.42 -10.30 11.34
N PRO A 50 3.64 -11.05 12.14
CA PRO A 50 2.18 -10.99 12.05
C PRO A 50 1.58 -9.58 12.20
N ALA A 51 2.18 -8.73 13.05
CA ALA A 51 1.74 -7.34 13.22
C ALA A 51 2.02 -6.49 11.97
N GLU A 52 3.07 -6.79 11.22
CA GLU A 52 3.42 -6.09 9.98
C GLU A 52 2.48 -6.48 8.83
N LEU A 53 1.95 -7.71 8.81
CA LEU A 53 0.90 -8.12 7.85
C LEU A 53 -0.37 -7.28 8.00
N ALA A 54 -0.82 -7.10 9.25
CA ALA A 54 -1.97 -6.27 9.55
C ALA A 54 -1.74 -4.81 9.11
N ALA A 55 -0.54 -4.28 9.36
CA ALA A 55 -0.16 -2.94 8.94
C ALA A 55 -0.12 -2.78 7.40
N LEU A 56 0.36 -3.79 6.67
CA LEU A 56 0.34 -3.78 5.19
C LEU A 56 -1.09 -3.77 4.64
N ALA A 57 -1.97 -4.61 5.19
CA ALA A 57 -3.38 -4.63 4.81
C ALA A 57 -4.08 -3.31 5.13
N GLU A 58 -3.86 -2.75 6.33
CA GLU A 58 -4.42 -1.45 6.73
C GLU A 58 -3.92 -0.30 5.83
N ALA A 59 -2.63 -0.29 5.51
CA ALA A 59 -2.05 0.70 4.59
C ALA A 59 -2.67 0.60 3.20
N ARG A 60 -2.85 -0.62 2.67
CA ARG A 60 -3.51 -0.88 1.39
C ARG A 60 -4.93 -0.35 1.38
N GLU A 61 -5.73 -0.67 2.40
CA GLU A 61 -7.12 -0.21 2.45
C GLU A 61 -7.22 1.30 2.65
N THR A 62 -6.29 1.92 3.39
CA THR A 62 -6.21 3.38 3.51
C THR A 62 -6.00 4.05 2.16
N VAL A 63 -5.06 3.53 1.34
CA VAL A 63 -4.82 4.05 -0.01
C VAL A 63 -6.04 3.82 -0.91
N ARG A 64 -6.65 2.63 -0.87
CA ARG A 64 -7.86 2.32 -1.66
C ARG A 64 -9.05 3.21 -1.30
N ALA A 65 -9.27 3.47 -0.01
CA ALA A 65 -10.34 4.34 0.47
C ALA A 65 -10.19 5.77 -0.08
N TYR A 66 -8.97 6.33 -0.01
CA TYR A 66 -8.70 7.63 -0.61
C TYR A 66 -8.87 7.64 -2.14
N LEU A 67 -8.41 6.59 -2.84
CA LEU A 67 -8.56 6.50 -4.29
C LEU A 67 -10.03 6.35 -4.73
N ALA A 68 -10.87 5.71 -3.91
CA ALA A 68 -12.30 5.56 -4.15
C ALA A 68 -13.06 6.89 -3.97
N GLU A 69 -12.71 7.69 -2.95
CA GLU A 69 -13.35 8.97 -2.66
C GLU A 69 -12.33 10.06 -2.27
N ARG A 70 -11.71 10.67 -3.29
CA ARG A 70 -10.64 11.67 -3.09
C ARG A 70 -11.08 12.96 -2.42
N THR A 71 -12.38 13.25 -2.43
CA THR A 71 -12.97 14.44 -1.80
C THR A 71 -13.34 14.21 -0.34
N SER A 72 -13.25 12.97 0.17
CA SER A 72 -13.52 12.66 1.57
C SER A 72 -12.42 13.23 2.48
N PRO A 73 -12.76 14.16 3.41
CA PRO A 73 -11.78 14.69 4.37
C PRO A 73 -11.21 13.58 5.28
N GLU A 74 -12.03 12.60 5.65
CA GLU A 74 -11.61 11.47 6.49
C GLU A 74 -10.58 10.59 5.79
N ALA A 75 -10.81 10.27 4.52
CA ALA A 75 -9.87 9.45 3.74
C ALA A 75 -8.55 10.19 3.50
N LEU A 76 -8.61 11.50 3.24
CA LEU A 76 -7.43 12.35 3.13
C LEU A 76 -6.63 12.39 4.44
N ASP A 77 -7.30 12.55 5.57
CA ASP A 77 -6.66 12.57 6.89
C ASP A 77 -6.02 11.22 7.24
N ALA A 78 -6.69 10.11 6.92
CA ALA A 78 -6.15 8.77 7.10
C ALA A 78 -4.89 8.55 6.26
N LEU A 79 -4.91 8.92 4.97
CA LEU A 79 -3.74 8.84 4.10
C LEU A 79 -2.58 9.71 4.62
N ASN A 80 -2.86 10.94 5.07
CA ASN A 80 -1.84 11.81 5.66
C ASN A 80 -1.24 11.23 6.94
N ARG A 81 -2.03 10.56 7.77
CA ARG A 81 -1.52 9.85 8.97
C ARG A 81 -0.61 8.70 8.57
N LEU A 82 -1.00 7.91 7.56
CA LEU A 82 -0.18 6.82 7.03
C LEU A 82 1.15 7.33 6.45
N ILE A 83 1.12 8.38 5.62
CA ILE A 83 2.34 8.97 5.06
C ILE A 83 3.29 9.42 6.18
N ARG A 84 2.77 10.07 7.23
CA ARG A 84 3.58 10.51 8.37
C ARG A 84 4.19 9.34 9.15
N SER A 85 3.50 8.20 9.28
CA SER A 85 4.03 7.06 10.03
C SER A 85 5.17 6.36 9.30
N VAL A 86 5.21 6.40 7.96
CA VAL A 86 6.23 5.72 7.15
C VAL A 86 7.36 6.63 6.68
N ALA A 87 7.06 7.87 6.28
CA ALA A 87 8.06 8.81 5.75
C ALA A 87 8.67 9.71 6.83
N GLY A 88 8.06 9.76 8.01
CA GLY A 88 8.42 10.72 9.06
C GLY A 88 8.13 12.17 8.66
N ALA A 89 8.68 13.11 9.42
CA ALA A 89 8.71 14.52 9.02
C ALA A 89 9.78 14.71 7.93
N PRO A 90 9.55 15.62 6.96
CA PRO A 90 10.60 15.97 6.00
C PRO A 90 11.88 16.39 6.74
N ALA A 91 13.00 15.79 6.36
CA ALA A 91 14.31 16.08 6.91
C ALA A 91 15.22 16.58 5.79
N VAL A 92 15.83 17.76 6.00
CA VAL A 92 16.86 18.29 5.09
C VAL A 92 18.13 17.48 5.32
N ARG A 93 18.67 16.89 4.26
CA ARG A 93 19.94 16.17 4.33
C ARG A 93 21.10 17.17 4.17
N PRO A 94 22.32 16.86 4.64
CA PRO A 94 23.45 17.77 4.54
C PRO A 94 23.80 18.20 3.10
N ASP A 95 23.36 17.44 2.10
CA ASP A 95 23.57 17.66 0.68
C ASP A 95 22.46 18.48 -0.02
N GLY A 96 21.40 18.87 0.69
CA GLY A 96 20.28 19.66 0.15
C GLY A 96 19.10 18.78 -0.26
#